data_AF-W7D6L7-F1
#
_entry.id   AF-W7D6L7-F1
#
_cell.length_a   1.000
_cell.length_b   1.000
_cell.length_c   1.000
_cell.angle_alpha   90.00
_cell.angle_beta   90.00
_cell.angle_gamma   90.00
#
_symmetry.space_group_name_H-M   'P 1'
#
loop_
_entity.id
_entity.type
_entity.pdbx_description
1 polymer ?
#
loop_
_entity_poly.entity_id
_entity_poly.type
_entity_poly.pdbx_seq_one_letter_code
_entity_poly.pdbx_strand_id
1 'polypeptide(L)'
;MTRDNFNTLFNPTYKEDFECVLHQHQCSMLSLMSPVLSIPEDVAMDQMNAFTSWHYCTEHTKEFLSQLHERQPEYLLLDLYADIYLGVVETANGYFTYNPKFATFPPVSNQAGRLTLDGEFERYLAVWKVHVRRFFDHVKKVAPSCQVILVKARFVDVFADGSSLNAWRESRKYPTVDTEMLNTLWDELDNYVEENFPVRVLDMSKDAYTLNAEHPWGSFYVHYTADFYHDFLARLITLTK
;
A
#
# COMPACT_ATOMS: atom_id res chain seq x y z
N MET A 1 -6.05 4.28 -1.85
CA MET A 1 -6.46 5.09 -0.69
C MET A 1 -5.48 6.23 -0.37
N THR A 2 -4.27 5.98 0.15
CA THR A 2 -3.37 7.06 0.63
C THR A 2 -2.95 8.01 -0.49
N ARG A 3 -2.48 7.45 -1.62
CA ARG A 3 -2.16 8.22 -2.84
C ARG A 3 -3.33 9.08 -3.34
N ASP A 4 -4.56 8.58 -3.19
CA ASP A 4 -5.74 9.24 -3.75
C ASP A 4 -6.05 10.56 -3.03
N ASN A 5 -5.61 10.71 -1.78
CA ASN A 5 -5.69 11.98 -1.05
C ASN A 5 -4.82 13.10 -1.66
N PHE A 6 -3.83 12.75 -2.49
CA PHE A 6 -2.96 13.68 -3.22
C PHE A 6 -3.32 13.71 -4.71
N ASN A 7 -4.61 13.61 -5.01
CA ASN A 7 -5.16 13.74 -6.35
C ASN A 7 -6.29 14.76 -6.34
N THR A 8 -6.25 15.70 -7.29
CA THR A 8 -7.20 16.82 -7.37
C THR A 8 -8.63 16.40 -7.68
N LEU A 9 -8.87 15.14 -8.08
CA LEU A 9 -10.21 14.58 -8.20
C LEU A 9 -10.88 14.40 -6.83
N PHE A 10 -10.11 14.09 -5.79
CA PHE A 10 -10.63 13.87 -4.43
C PHE A 10 -10.43 15.10 -3.56
N ASN A 11 -9.24 15.70 -3.60
CA ASN A 11 -8.89 16.88 -2.81
C ASN A 11 -8.33 17.98 -3.74
N PRO A 12 -9.15 18.85 -4.34
CA PRO A 12 -8.68 19.83 -5.32
C PRO A 12 -7.58 20.78 -4.81
N THR A 13 -7.56 21.06 -3.50
CA THR A 13 -6.68 22.05 -2.86
C THR A 13 -5.50 21.44 -2.11
N TYR A 14 -5.24 20.12 -2.17
CA TYR A 14 -4.17 19.50 -1.37
C TYR A 14 -2.79 20.14 -1.58
N LYS A 15 -2.57 20.74 -2.77
CA LYS A 15 -1.31 21.43 -3.13
C LYS A 15 -1.07 22.74 -2.36
N GLU A 16 -2.08 23.25 -1.67
CA GLU A 16 -1.92 24.42 -0.79
C GLU A 16 -1.16 24.06 0.49
N ASP A 17 -1.28 22.80 0.95
CA ASP A 17 -0.64 22.32 2.18
C ASP A 17 0.51 21.33 1.92
N PHE A 18 0.50 20.57 0.80
CA PHE A 18 1.47 19.49 0.56
C PHE A 18 2.02 19.43 -0.87
N GLU A 19 3.31 19.12 -0.95
CA GLU A 19 3.98 18.67 -2.17
C GLU A 19 4.30 17.17 -2.07
N CYS A 20 3.78 16.38 -3.02
CA CYS A 20 4.11 14.95 -3.10
C CYS A 20 5.40 14.76 -3.91
N VAL A 21 6.53 14.71 -3.20
CA VAL A 21 7.87 14.62 -3.82
C VAL A 21 8.30 13.18 -4.14
N LEU A 22 7.66 12.18 -3.53
CA LEU A 22 7.96 10.75 -3.67
C LEU A 22 6.72 9.88 -3.48
N HIS A 23 6.69 8.74 -4.16
CA HIS A 23 5.62 7.75 -4.01
C HIS A 23 6.11 6.37 -4.44
N GLN A 24 5.86 5.36 -3.60
CA GLN A 24 5.89 3.95 -3.99
C GLN A 24 4.46 3.43 -3.94
N HIS A 25 4.02 2.76 -5.00
CA HIS A 25 2.67 2.26 -5.11
C HIS A 25 2.60 0.79 -4.69
N GLN A 26 1.60 0.40 -3.89
CA GLN A 26 1.21 -1.01 -3.68
C GLN A 26 2.39 -2.00 -3.55
N CYS A 27 3.39 -1.64 -2.75
CA CYS A 27 4.62 -2.40 -2.53
C CYS A 27 4.64 -2.98 -1.12
N SER A 28 4.83 -4.29 -0.99
CA SER A 28 5.01 -4.95 0.30
C SER A 28 6.36 -4.57 0.91
N MET A 29 6.43 -4.48 2.25
CA MET A 29 7.72 -4.26 2.94
C MET A 29 8.74 -5.36 2.65
N LEU A 30 8.29 -6.61 2.45
CA LEU A 30 9.18 -7.71 2.06
C LEU A 30 9.85 -7.40 0.73
N SER A 31 9.09 -6.91 -0.25
CA SER A 31 9.66 -6.56 -1.54
C SER A 31 10.51 -5.30 -1.48
N LEU A 32 10.03 -4.23 -0.86
CA LEU A 32 10.74 -2.95 -0.80
C LEU A 32 12.14 -3.12 -0.21
N MET A 33 12.24 -3.90 0.88
CA MET A 33 13.50 -4.12 1.61
C MET A 33 14.27 -5.37 1.17
N SER A 34 13.85 -6.00 0.06
CA SER A 34 14.66 -7.03 -0.62
C SER A 34 15.78 -6.40 -1.45
N PRO A 35 16.83 -7.15 -1.79
CA PRO A 35 17.78 -6.75 -2.81
C PRO A 35 17.11 -6.34 -4.13
N VAL A 36 17.81 -5.48 -4.88
CA VAL A 36 17.41 -5.13 -6.25
C VAL A 36 17.30 -6.41 -7.08
N LEU A 37 16.22 -6.49 -7.87
CA LEU A 37 15.97 -7.59 -8.79
C LEU A 37 16.27 -7.12 -10.21
N SER A 38 16.96 -7.96 -10.99
CA SER A 38 17.15 -7.68 -12.41
C SER A 38 15.81 -7.75 -13.13
N ILE A 39 15.55 -6.76 -13.98
CA ILE A 39 14.43 -6.81 -14.93
C ILE A 39 14.79 -7.83 -16.01
N PRO A 40 13.96 -8.86 -16.28
CA PRO A 40 14.25 -9.81 -17.35
C PRO A 40 14.28 -9.12 -18.72
N GLU A 41 15.25 -9.48 -19.55
CA GLU A 41 15.51 -8.83 -20.85
C GLU A 41 14.37 -9.02 -21.86
N ASP A 42 13.59 -10.08 -21.72
CA ASP A 42 12.49 -10.47 -22.60
C ASP A 42 11.13 -9.92 -22.16
N VAL A 43 11.08 -9.11 -21.10
CA VAL A 43 9.82 -8.46 -20.68
C VAL A 43 9.44 -7.40 -21.71
N ALA A 44 8.27 -7.59 -22.33
CA ALA A 44 7.64 -6.64 -23.22
C ALA A 44 7.10 -5.42 -22.46
N MET A 45 8.00 -4.61 -21.91
CA MET A 45 7.68 -3.40 -21.15
C MET A 45 6.93 -2.36 -21.99
N ASP A 46 7.10 -2.41 -23.31
CA ASP A 46 6.39 -1.60 -24.30
C ASP A 46 4.88 -1.92 -24.39
N GLN A 47 4.47 -3.12 -23.94
CA GLN A 47 3.06 -3.50 -23.83
C GLN A 47 2.40 -2.99 -22.54
N MET A 48 3.20 -2.49 -21.58
CA MET A 48 2.68 -1.88 -20.37
C MET A 48 2.36 -0.40 -20.61
N ASN A 49 1.25 0.08 -20.05
CA ASN A 49 1.06 1.52 -19.96
C ASN A 49 2.12 2.16 -19.05
N ALA A 50 2.34 3.48 -19.17
CA ALA A 50 3.40 4.19 -18.45
C ALA A 50 3.37 3.97 -16.94
N PHE A 51 2.18 3.92 -16.31
CA PHE A 51 2.05 3.70 -14.88
C PHE A 51 2.41 2.27 -14.46
N THR A 52 1.94 1.27 -15.21
CA THR A 52 2.29 -0.14 -14.97
C THR A 52 3.78 -0.38 -15.17
N SER A 53 4.36 0.19 -16.23
CA SER A 53 5.79 0.13 -16.54
C SER A 53 6.62 0.74 -15.41
N TRP A 54 6.30 1.96 -14.98
CA TRP A 54 6.93 2.62 -13.84
C TRP A 54 6.85 1.76 -12.57
N HIS A 55 5.65 1.31 -12.22
CA HIS A 55 5.44 0.51 -11.00
C HIS A 55 6.22 -0.81 -11.04
N TYR A 56 6.26 -1.49 -12.19
CA TYR A 56 7.04 -2.71 -12.36
C TYR A 56 8.55 -2.46 -12.21
N CYS A 57 9.05 -1.37 -12.81
CA CYS A 57 10.45 -0.96 -12.69
C CYS A 57 10.82 -0.59 -11.25
N THR A 58 9.98 0.14 -10.53
CA THR A 58 10.28 0.54 -9.15
C THR A 58 10.25 -0.65 -8.19
N GLU A 59 9.36 -1.63 -8.43
CA GLU A 59 9.40 -2.92 -7.73
C GLU A 59 10.71 -3.69 -7.97
N HIS A 60 11.34 -3.58 -9.14
CA HIS A 60 12.64 -4.24 -9.38
C HIS A 60 13.81 -3.47 -8.77
N THR A 61 13.86 -2.18 -9.06
CA THR A 61 15.01 -1.30 -8.77
C THR A 61 15.06 -0.82 -7.33
N LYS A 62 13.93 -0.85 -6.61
CA LYS A 62 13.79 -0.30 -5.25
C LYS A 62 14.19 1.18 -5.17
N GLU A 63 14.09 1.91 -6.29
CA GLU A 63 14.62 3.28 -6.40
C GLU A 63 14.00 4.25 -5.39
N PHE A 64 12.81 3.96 -4.87
CA PHE A 64 12.20 4.70 -3.77
C PHE A 64 13.16 4.87 -2.58
N LEU A 65 13.94 3.84 -2.24
CA LEU A 65 14.86 3.87 -1.10
C LEU A 65 16.04 4.83 -1.30
N SER A 66 16.57 4.94 -2.52
CA SER A 66 17.63 5.92 -2.83
C SER A 66 17.05 7.31 -3.01
N GLN A 67 15.88 7.43 -3.64
CA GLN A 67 15.22 8.71 -3.83
C GLN A 67 14.80 9.35 -2.49
N LEU A 68 14.50 8.55 -1.46
CA LEU A 68 14.26 9.05 -0.10
C LEU A 68 15.46 9.86 0.43
N HIS A 69 16.68 9.41 0.14
CA HIS A 69 17.90 10.14 0.48
C HIS A 69 18.01 11.46 -0.30
N GLU A 70 17.65 11.44 -1.59
CA GLU A 70 17.80 12.61 -2.46
C GLU A 70 16.76 13.70 -2.18
N ARG A 71 15.51 13.31 -1.90
CA ARG A 71 14.39 14.25 -1.75
C ARG A 71 14.21 14.77 -0.33
N GLN A 72 14.70 14.06 0.69
CA GLN A 72 14.58 14.46 2.11
C GLN A 72 13.16 14.95 2.49
N PRO A 73 12.09 14.15 2.26
CA PRO A 73 10.74 14.59 2.61
C PRO A 73 10.61 14.84 4.11
N GLU A 74 9.82 15.84 4.49
CA GLU A 74 9.52 16.14 5.89
C GLU A 74 8.65 15.05 6.54
N TYR A 75 7.73 14.49 5.75
CA TYR A 75 6.79 13.47 6.17
C TYR A 75 6.79 12.29 5.19
N LEU A 76 6.69 11.08 5.73
CA LEU A 76 6.48 9.86 4.95
C LEU A 76 5.22 9.15 5.44
N LEU A 77 4.22 9.05 4.58
CA LEU A 77 3.01 8.31 4.88
C LEU A 77 3.22 6.83 4.56
N LEU A 78 2.95 5.98 5.54
CA LEU A 78 3.06 4.52 5.44
C LEU A 78 1.69 3.89 5.69
N ASP A 79 1.20 3.13 4.73
CA ASP A 79 0.10 2.17 4.94
C ASP A 79 0.59 0.75 4.60
N LEU A 80 -0.12 -0.25 5.12
CA LEU A 80 0.28 -1.66 5.03
C LEU A 80 -0.60 -2.47 4.08
N TYR A 81 -1.37 -1.79 3.20
CA TYR A 81 -2.35 -2.42 2.32
C TYR A 81 -1.73 -3.56 1.47
N ALA A 82 -0.53 -3.35 0.93
CA ALA A 82 0.11 -4.35 0.08
C ALA A 82 0.50 -5.62 0.85
N ASP A 83 0.98 -5.46 2.08
CA ASP A 83 1.32 -6.62 2.93
C ASP A 83 0.06 -7.42 3.31
N ILE A 84 -1.06 -6.74 3.57
CA ILE A 84 -2.32 -7.39 3.96
C ILE A 84 -3.01 -8.08 2.76
N TYR A 85 -3.16 -7.38 1.64
CA TYR A 85 -4.05 -7.84 0.55
C TYR A 85 -3.32 -8.56 -0.58
N LEU A 86 -2.09 -8.13 -0.89
CA LEU A 86 -1.37 -8.57 -2.08
C LEU A 86 -0.45 -9.75 -1.79
N GLY A 87 0.33 -9.64 -0.70
CA GLY A 87 1.41 -10.57 -0.39
C GLY A 87 2.55 -10.49 -1.40
N VAL A 88 3.41 -11.51 -1.41
CA VAL A 88 4.62 -11.53 -2.23
C VAL A 88 4.84 -12.86 -2.94
N VAL A 89 5.53 -12.82 -4.07
CA VAL A 89 6.17 -14.00 -4.63
C VAL A 89 7.63 -14.08 -4.19
N GLU A 90 8.08 -15.28 -3.89
CA GLU A 90 9.48 -15.54 -3.54
C GLU A 90 10.32 -15.70 -4.80
N THR A 91 11.51 -15.12 -4.76
CA THR A 91 12.52 -15.21 -5.82
C THR A 91 13.81 -15.76 -5.23
N ALA A 92 14.76 -16.15 -6.08
CA ALA A 92 16.07 -16.60 -5.62
C ALA A 92 16.83 -15.56 -4.77
N ASN A 93 16.53 -14.27 -4.95
CA ASN A 93 17.27 -13.15 -4.36
C ASN A 93 16.44 -12.31 -3.37
N GLY A 94 15.22 -12.71 -3.03
CA GLY A 94 14.32 -11.94 -2.16
C GLY A 94 12.87 -12.03 -2.61
N TYR A 95 12.12 -10.94 -2.46
CA TYR A 95 10.67 -10.90 -2.65
C TYR A 95 10.24 -9.88 -3.71
N PHE A 96 9.15 -10.18 -4.40
CA PHE A 96 8.47 -9.27 -5.33
C PHE A 96 6.99 -9.18 -4.94
N THR A 97 6.41 -7.97 -4.87
CA THR A 97 5.00 -7.84 -4.46
C THR A 97 4.10 -8.51 -5.49
N TYR A 98 3.22 -9.41 -5.06
CA TYR A 98 2.26 -10.01 -5.97
C TYR A 98 1.23 -8.96 -6.34
N ASN A 99 1.19 -8.52 -7.59
CA ASN A 99 0.12 -7.64 -8.06
C ASN A 99 -0.55 -8.26 -9.30
N PRO A 100 -1.89 -8.40 -9.34
CA PRO A 100 -2.58 -8.96 -10.50
C PRO A 100 -2.26 -8.26 -11.82
N LYS A 101 -1.90 -6.97 -11.77
CA LYS A 101 -1.48 -6.22 -12.96
C LYS A 101 -0.18 -6.76 -13.60
N PHE A 102 0.57 -7.57 -12.85
CA PHE A 102 1.81 -8.21 -13.28
C PHE A 102 1.64 -9.72 -13.54
N ALA A 103 0.42 -10.26 -13.55
CA ALA A 103 0.19 -11.71 -13.63
C ALA A 103 0.83 -12.40 -14.85
N THR A 104 1.04 -11.67 -15.94
CA THR A 104 1.67 -12.17 -17.18
C THR A 104 3.16 -11.86 -17.28
N PHE A 105 3.77 -11.28 -16.24
CA PHE A 105 5.16 -10.85 -16.24
C PHE A 105 5.94 -11.51 -15.09
N PRO A 106 7.20 -11.93 -15.31
CA PRO A 106 8.06 -12.42 -14.23
C PRO A 106 8.29 -11.32 -13.18
N PRO A 107 8.60 -11.67 -11.92
CA PRO A 107 8.60 -13.01 -11.38
C PRO A 107 7.20 -13.57 -11.12
N VAL A 108 6.14 -12.76 -11.19
CA VAL A 108 4.77 -13.17 -10.83
C VAL A 108 4.26 -14.32 -11.70
N SER A 109 4.46 -14.24 -13.02
CA SER A 109 4.03 -15.29 -13.97
C SER A 109 4.74 -16.65 -13.78
N ASN A 110 5.89 -16.66 -13.12
CA ASN A 110 6.74 -17.85 -13.00
C ASN A 110 6.44 -18.67 -11.74
N GLN A 111 5.53 -18.20 -10.89
CA GLN A 111 5.33 -18.71 -9.55
C GLN A 111 3.98 -19.41 -9.44
N ALA A 112 3.98 -20.58 -8.81
CA ALA A 112 2.76 -21.37 -8.60
C ALA A 112 1.86 -20.79 -7.50
N GLY A 113 2.40 -19.90 -6.67
CA GLY A 113 1.70 -19.30 -5.54
C GLY A 113 2.41 -18.05 -5.03
N ARG A 114 1.87 -17.51 -3.94
CA ARG A 114 2.37 -16.32 -3.26
C ARG A 114 2.31 -16.57 -1.76
N LEU A 115 3.28 -16.01 -1.03
CA LEU A 115 3.28 -15.94 0.42
C LEU A 115 2.36 -14.79 0.83
N THR A 116 1.31 -15.08 1.60
CA THR A 116 0.36 -14.09 2.11
C THR A 116 0.21 -14.18 3.62
N LEU A 117 -0.21 -13.09 4.24
CA LEU A 117 -0.40 -13.01 5.68
C LEU A 117 -1.59 -13.88 6.14
N ASP A 118 -2.65 -13.97 5.35
CA ASP A 118 -3.84 -14.80 5.61
C ASP A 118 -3.64 -16.30 5.29
N GLY A 119 -2.62 -16.65 4.50
CA GLY A 119 -2.30 -18.03 4.13
C GLY A 119 -1.23 -18.68 4.99
N GLU A 120 -0.17 -17.93 5.33
CA GLU A 120 0.98 -18.42 6.10
C GLU A 120 1.41 -17.40 7.17
N PHE A 121 0.48 -16.99 8.03
CA PHE A 121 0.63 -15.90 9.00
C PHE A 121 1.98 -15.88 9.73
N GLU A 122 2.33 -16.95 10.45
CA GLU A 122 3.57 -16.99 11.25
C GLU A 122 4.83 -16.78 10.40
N ARG A 123 4.88 -17.41 9.23
CA ARG A 123 6.00 -17.28 8.30
C ARG A 123 6.06 -15.87 7.73
N TYR A 124 4.94 -15.34 7.25
CA TYR A 124 4.88 -13.99 6.68
C TYR A 124 5.27 -12.96 7.74
N LEU A 125 4.67 -13.01 8.93
CA LEU A 125 4.90 -12.06 10.00
C LEU A 125 6.35 -12.06 10.48
N ALA A 126 6.97 -13.25 10.61
CA ALA A 126 8.37 -13.35 11.01
C ALA A 126 9.30 -12.63 10.02
N VAL A 127 9.09 -12.84 8.72
CA VAL A 127 9.88 -12.18 7.67
C VAL A 127 9.55 -10.69 7.58
N TRP A 128 8.27 -10.32 7.68
CA TRP A 128 7.80 -8.94 7.66
C TRP A 128 8.43 -8.10 8.78
N LYS A 129 8.48 -8.61 10.02
CA LYS A 129 9.10 -7.92 11.18
C LYS A 129 10.57 -7.57 10.93
N VAL A 130 11.31 -8.42 10.20
CA VAL A 130 12.70 -8.14 9.80
C VAL A 130 12.76 -7.03 8.77
N HIS A 131 11.89 -7.05 7.76
CA HIS A 131 11.90 -6.09 6.66
C HIS A 131 11.41 -4.71 7.10
N VAL A 132 10.34 -4.63 7.89
CA VAL A 132 9.84 -3.35 8.42
C VAL A 132 10.88 -2.68 9.33
N ARG A 133 11.60 -3.45 10.16
CA ARG A 133 12.72 -2.92 10.94
C ARG A 133 13.81 -2.32 10.07
N ARG A 134 14.23 -3.05 9.03
CA ARG A 134 15.23 -2.54 8.07
C ARG A 134 14.76 -1.27 7.38
N PHE A 135 13.48 -1.18 7.05
CA PHE A 135 12.88 0.02 6.47
C PHE A 135 13.03 1.21 7.42
N PHE A 136 12.59 1.11 8.67
CA PHE A 136 12.72 2.20 9.64
C PHE A 136 14.19 2.57 9.92
N ASP A 137 15.09 1.59 10.01
CA ASP A 137 16.53 1.82 10.13
C ASP A 137 17.08 2.59 8.91
N HIS A 138 16.61 2.25 7.70
CA HIS A 138 16.98 2.94 6.46
C HIS A 138 16.47 4.38 6.44
N VAL A 139 15.18 4.62 6.73
CA VAL A 139 14.60 5.98 6.81
C VAL A 139 15.40 6.83 7.78
N LYS A 140 15.65 6.34 9.00
CA LYS A 140 16.43 7.04 10.02
C LYS A 140 17.85 7.37 9.55
N LYS A 141 18.48 6.47 8.79
CA LYS A 141 19.83 6.67 8.27
C LYS A 141 19.87 7.70 7.15
N VAL A 142 18.97 7.61 6.17
CA VAL A 142 19.08 8.37 4.93
C VAL A 142 18.30 9.68 4.93
N ALA A 143 17.24 9.77 5.74
CA ALA A 143 16.38 10.94 5.90
C ALA A 143 16.04 11.15 7.40
N PRO A 144 17.03 11.47 8.25
CA PRO A 144 16.88 11.49 9.71
C PRO A 144 15.86 12.50 10.24
N SER A 145 15.50 13.52 9.46
CA SER A 145 14.47 14.51 9.83
C SER A 145 13.07 14.14 9.34
N CYS A 146 12.94 13.10 8.51
CA CYS A 146 11.66 12.63 8.00
C CYS A 146 10.84 11.98 9.12
N GLN A 147 9.62 12.47 9.30
CA GLN A 147 8.66 11.90 10.25
C GLN A 147 7.75 10.91 9.55
N VAL A 148 7.77 9.67 10.02
CA VAL A 148 6.85 8.64 9.49
C VAL A 148 5.47 8.81 10.12
N ILE A 149 4.45 8.89 9.28
CA ILE A 149 3.04 8.90 9.65
C ILE A 149 2.46 7.54 9.25
N LEU A 150 2.12 6.71 10.24
CA LEU A 150 1.38 5.47 10.03
C LEU A 150 -0.09 5.81 9.74
N VAL A 151 -0.57 5.42 8.57
CA VAL A 151 -1.94 5.60 8.11
C VAL A 151 -2.73 4.35 8.46
N LYS A 152 -3.64 4.45 9.42
CA LYS A 152 -4.56 3.36 9.78
C LYS A 152 -5.89 3.54 9.07
N ALA A 153 -6.26 2.56 8.26
CA ALA A 153 -7.57 2.46 7.66
C ALA A 153 -7.93 1.00 7.38
N ARG A 154 -9.18 0.73 7.00
CA ARG A 154 -9.73 -0.62 7.09
C ARG A 154 -10.54 -0.99 5.86
N PHE A 155 -10.47 -2.26 5.45
CA PHE A 155 -11.34 -2.79 4.43
C PHE A 155 -12.81 -2.61 4.86
N VAL A 156 -13.62 -2.06 3.96
CA VAL A 156 -15.05 -1.89 4.13
C VAL A 156 -15.76 -2.71 3.06
N ASP A 157 -16.88 -3.34 3.42
CA ASP A 157 -17.71 -4.11 2.47
C ASP A 157 -19.02 -3.41 2.10
N VAL A 158 -19.34 -2.28 2.74
CA VAL A 158 -20.66 -1.64 2.64
C VAL A 158 -20.58 -0.36 1.81
N PHE A 159 -21.46 -0.24 0.82
CA PHE A 159 -21.70 1.00 0.07
C PHE A 159 -22.63 1.95 0.83
N ALA A 160 -22.70 3.21 0.40
CA ALA A 160 -23.56 4.22 1.02
C ALA A 160 -25.07 3.87 1.04
N ASP A 161 -25.53 3.02 0.10
CA ASP A 161 -26.92 2.53 0.06
C ASP A 161 -27.17 1.28 0.94
N GLY A 162 -26.15 0.83 1.68
CA GLY A 162 -26.21 -0.35 2.55
C GLY A 162 -25.97 -1.67 1.82
N SER A 163 -25.77 -1.67 0.50
CA SER A 163 -25.45 -2.88 -0.25
C SER A 163 -24.00 -3.33 0.00
N SER A 164 -23.73 -4.63 -0.23
CA SER A 164 -22.43 -5.25 0.00
C SER A 164 -21.61 -5.37 -1.29
N LEU A 165 -20.32 -5.01 -1.23
CA LEU A 165 -19.36 -5.23 -2.30
C LEU A 165 -19.11 -6.72 -2.53
N ASN A 166 -18.99 -7.52 -1.47
CA ASN A 166 -18.89 -8.98 -1.55
C ASN A 166 -20.09 -9.55 -2.31
N ALA A 167 -21.32 -9.18 -1.95
CA ALA A 167 -22.52 -9.62 -2.66
C ALA A 167 -22.50 -9.19 -4.15
N TRP A 168 -22.08 -7.96 -4.44
CA TRP A 168 -21.91 -7.47 -5.81
C TRP A 168 -20.86 -8.28 -6.60
N ARG A 169 -19.75 -8.66 -5.95
CA ARG A 169 -18.65 -9.43 -6.55
C ARG A 169 -19.05 -10.89 -6.79
N GLU A 170 -19.72 -11.52 -5.84
CA GLU A 170 -20.25 -12.90 -5.97
C GLU A 170 -21.20 -13.01 -7.16
N SER A 171 -22.12 -12.06 -7.32
CA SER A 171 -23.06 -12.03 -8.45
C SER A 171 -22.36 -11.98 -9.82
N ARG A 172 -21.10 -11.53 -9.86
CA ARG A 172 -20.24 -11.42 -11.04
C ARG A 172 -19.13 -12.47 -11.10
N LYS A 173 -19.10 -13.42 -10.15
CA LYS A 173 -18.06 -14.44 -10.01
C LYS A 173 -16.66 -13.85 -9.84
N TYR A 174 -16.56 -12.68 -9.19
CA TYR A 174 -15.29 -12.12 -8.75
C TYR A 174 -14.91 -12.65 -7.37
N PRO A 175 -13.60 -12.81 -7.07
CA PRO A 175 -13.16 -13.23 -5.74
C PRO A 175 -13.62 -12.25 -4.65
N THR A 176 -14.18 -12.76 -3.57
CA THR A 176 -14.50 -11.99 -2.35
C THR A 176 -13.37 -12.07 -1.33
N VAL A 177 -13.47 -11.27 -0.28
CA VAL A 177 -12.58 -11.35 0.88
C VAL A 177 -13.37 -11.28 2.18
N ASP A 178 -12.79 -11.84 3.23
CA ASP A 178 -13.22 -11.62 4.61
C ASP A 178 -12.61 -10.33 5.13
N THR A 179 -13.37 -9.23 5.11
CA THR A 179 -12.86 -7.92 5.52
C THR A 179 -12.56 -7.85 7.02
N GLU A 180 -13.27 -8.59 7.86
CA GLU A 180 -13.05 -8.60 9.31
C GLU A 180 -11.73 -9.29 9.65
N MET A 181 -11.48 -10.45 9.05
CA MET A 181 -10.20 -11.15 9.19
C MET A 181 -9.04 -10.31 8.67
N LEU A 182 -9.15 -9.71 7.47
CA LEU A 182 -8.09 -8.86 6.93
C LEU A 182 -7.84 -7.61 7.79
N ASN A 183 -8.88 -7.02 8.38
CA ASN A 183 -8.73 -5.88 9.29
C ASN A 183 -8.07 -6.27 10.61
N THR A 184 -8.36 -7.47 11.13
CA THR A 184 -7.65 -8.01 12.30
C THR A 184 -6.16 -8.16 12.01
N LEU A 185 -5.81 -8.68 10.83
CA LEU A 185 -4.42 -8.77 10.40
C LEU A 185 -3.77 -7.38 10.21
N TRP A 186 -4.53 -6.40 9.72
CA TRP A 186 -4.06 -5.02 9.62
C TRP A 186 -3.78 -4.42 11.00
N ASP A 187 -4.67 -4.64 11.97
CA ASP A 187 -4.46 -4.21 13.36
C ASP A 187 -3.17 -4.80 13.95
N GLU A 188 -2.90 -6.09 13.71
CA GLU A 188 -1.65 -6.75 14.15
C GLU A 188 -0.39 -6.05 13.61
N LEU A 189 -0.37 -5.72 12.32
CA LEU A 189 0.79 -5.05 11.74
C LEU A 189 0.89 -3.59 12.19
N ASP A 190 -0.23 -2.86 12.23
CA ASP A 190 -0.28 -1.46 12.68
C ASP A 190 0.19 -1.34 14.14
N ASN A 191 -0.28 -2.21 15.02
CA ASN A 191 0.11 -2.24 16.44
C ASN A 191 1.60 -2.55 16.59
N TYR A 192 2.12 -3.52 15.82
CA TYR A 192 3.56 -3.79 15.83
C TYR A 192 4.37 -2.56 15.44
N VAL A 193 3.95 -1.81 14.42
CA VAL A 193 4.66 -0.59 14.01
C VAL A 193 4.62 0.47 15.10
N GLU A 194 3.44 0.75 15.66
CA GLU A 194 3.25 1.77 16.70
C GLU A 194 4.03 1.45 17.99
N GLU A 195 4.10 0.18 18.38
CA GLU A 195 4.81 -0.25 19.59
C GLU A 195 6.35 -0.22 19.44
N ASN A 196 6.86 -0.38 18.22
CA ASN A 196 8.30 -0.62 17.99
C ASN A 196 9.03 0.55 17.32
N PHE A 197 8.32 1.50 16.71
CA PHE A 197 8.93 2.59 15.94
C PHE A 197 8.33 3.96 16.27
N PRO A 198 9.13 5.04 16.17
CA PRO A 198 8.62 6.39 16.41
C PRO A 198 7.80 6.85 15.19
N VAL A 199 6.48 6.67 15.27
CA VAL A 199 5.53 7.12 14.25
C VAL A 199 4.52 8.11 14.83
N ARG A 200 4.04 9.03 14.00
CA ARG A 200 2.74 9.68 14.24
C ARG A 200 1.65 8.80 13.64
N VAL A 201 0.45 8.84 14.19
CA VAL A 201 -0.67 8.02 13.71
C VAL A 201 -1.73 8.93 13.10
N LEU A 202 -2.06 8.67 11.83
CA LEU A 202 -3.26 9.19 11.18
C LEU A 202 -4.31 8.06 11.17
N ASP A 203 -5.22 8.11 12.15
CA ASP A 203 -6.21 7.06 12.37
C ASP A 203 -7.54 7.41 11.70
N MET A 204 -7.86 6.68 10.63
CA MET A 204 -9.14 6.74 9.91
C MET A 204 -10.03 5.54 10.23
N SER A 205 -9.59 4.61 11.08
CA SER A 205 -10.34 3.38 11.39
C SER A 205 -11.49 3.60 12.39
N LYS A 206 -11.49 4.74 13.09
CA LYS A 206 -12.47 5.07 14.12
C LYS A 206 -13.81 5.57 13.60
N ASP A 207 -13.86 6.03 12.35
CA ASP A 207 -15.09 6.52 11.73
C ASP A 207 -15.69 5.46 10.80
N ALA A 208 -17.01 5.52 10.63
CA ALA A 208 -17.75 4.60 9.79
C ALA A 208 -17.82 5.12 8.35
N TYR A 209 -16.74 4.92 7.57
CA TYR A 209 -16.73 5.25 6.15
C TYR A 209 -17.40 4.16 5.30
N THR A 210 -17.93 4.54 4.14
CA THR A 210 -18.55 3.61 3.19
C THR A 210 -17.83 3.63 1.85
N LEU A 211 -18.11 2.63 1.01
CA LEU A 211 -17.54 2.54 -0.33
C LEU A 211 -18.29 3.39 -1.35
N ASN A 212 -17.55 3.89 -2.33
CA ASN A 212 -18.12 4.53 -3.51
C ASN A 212 -18.23 3.53 -4.67
N ALA A 213 -19.47 3.23 -5.08
CA ALA A 213 -19.73 2.33 -6.21
C ALA A 213 -19.18 2.88 -7.54
N GLU A 214 -19.15 4.20 -7.70
CA GLU A 214 -18.69 4.91 -8.90
C GLU A 214 -17.28 5.51 -8.72
N HIS A 215 -16.48 4.93 -7.82
CA HIS A 215 -15.14 5.42 -7.58
C HIS A 215 -14.32 5.47 -8.88
N PRO A 216 -13.53 6.53 -9.14
CA PRO A 216 -12.79 6.69 -10.41
C PRO A 216 -11.86 5.53 -10.77
N TRP A 217 -11.43 4.77 -9.76
CA TRP A 217 -10.56 3.59 -9.91
C TRP A 217 -11.33 2.25 -9.86
N GLY A 218 -12.66 2.28 -9.99
CA GLY A 218 -13.57 1.13 -9.83
C GLY A 218 -13.91 0.83 -8.37
N SER A 219 -14.94 0.03 -8.11
CA SER A 219 -15.35 -0.32 -6.75
C SER A 219 -14.39 -1.33 -6.11
N PHE A 220 -13.89 -1.02 -4.91
CA PHE A 220 -12.96 -1.87 -4.18
C PHE A 220 -13.02 -1.58 -2.68
N TYR A 221 -12.57 -2.51 -1.85
CA TYR A 221 -12.73 -2.48 -0.38
C TYR A 221 -12.03 -1.32 0.35
N VAL A 222 -11.24 -0.50 -0.34
CA VAL A 222 -10.58 0.71 0.20
C VAL A 222 -10.81 1.94 -0.69
N HIS A 223 -11.87 1.91 -1.50
CA HIS A 223 -12.29 3.00 -2.38
C HIS A 223 -13.56 3.63 -1.81
N TYR A 224 -13.33 4.62 -0.94
CA TYR A 224 -14.34 5.20 -0.07
C TYR A 224 -15.17 6.29 -0.78
N THR A 225 -16.19 6.77 -0.10
CA THR A 225 -16.89 8.02 -0.40
C THR A 225 -16.01 9.25 -0.15
N ALA A 226 -16.44 10.41 -0.66
CA ALA A 226 -15.62 11.64 -0.66
C ALA A 226 -15.28 12.15 0.75
N ASP A 227 -16.16 11.93 1.72
CA ASP A 227 -15.98 12.25 3.14
C ASP A 227 -14.68 11.66 3.71
N PHE A 228 -14.34 10.40 3.38
CA PHE A 228 -13.07 9.80 3.77
C PHE A 228 -11.87 10.64 3.35
N TYR A 229 -11.84 11.09 2.09
CA TYR A 229 -10.69 11.79 1.53
C TYR A 229 -10.56 13.22 2.08
N HIS A 230 -11.70 13.87 2.34
CA HIS A 230 -11.72 15.20 2.95
C HIS A 230 -11.27 15.14 4.42
N ASP A 231 -11.79 14.19 5.20
CA ASP A 231 -11.42 14.02 6.60
C ASP A 231 -9.96 13.60 6.75
N PHE A 232 -9.48 12.72 5.87
CA PHE A 232 -8.07 12.34 5.80
C PHE A 232 -7.18 13.56 5.63
N LEU A 233 -7.46 14.40 4.63
CA LEU A 233 -6.63 15.57 4.35
C LEU A 233 -6.68 16.56 5.51
N ALA A 234 -7.86 16.86 6.05
CA ALA A 234 -8.02 17.77 7.17
C ALA A 234 -7.24 17.31 8.43
N ARG A 235 -7.29 16.00 8.73
CA ARG A 235 -6.53 15.41 9.83
C ARG A 235 -5.03 15.42 9.56
N LEU A 236 -4.61 15.13 8.33
CA LEU A 236 -3.19 15.20 7.94
C LEU A 236 -2.64 16.62 8.08
N ILE A 237 -3.37 17.64 7.62
CA ILE A 237 -3.02 19.06 7.79
C ILE A 237 -2.85 19.38 9.29
N THR A 238 -3.79 18.93 10.13
CA THR A 238 -3.70 19.15 11.58
C THR A 238 -2.50 18.44 12.20
N LEU A 239 -2.16 17.25 11.72
CA LEU A 239 -1.06 16.43 12.24
C LEU A 239 0.32 16.95 11.81
N THR A 240 0.40 17.78 10.78
CA THR A 240 1.65 18.27 10.16
C THR A 240 1.88 19.77 10.34
N LYS A 241 0.97 20.46 11.02
CA LYS A 241 1.15 21.83 11.53
C LYS A 241 1.82 21.82 12.92
#